data_AF-A0A9R0V209-F1
#
_entry.id   AF-A0A9R0V209-F1
#
_cell.length_a   1.000
_cell.length_b   1.000
_cell.length_c   1.000
_cell.angle_alpha   90.00
_cell.angle_beta   90.00
_cell.angle_gamma   90.00
#
_symmetry.space_group_name_H-M   'P 1'
#
loop_
_entity.id
_entity.type
_entity.pdbx_description
1 polymer ?
#
loop_
_entity_poly.entity_id
_entity_poly.type
_entity_poly.pdbx_seq_one_letter_code
_entity_poly.pdbx_strand_id
1 'polypeptide(L)'
;MKRKAPLIGVNKWSAIDSSVKDSIVADVIAKWDLEDTYSTKGKILTIARERYRGWRSTLHSTYKAYSTDAQRRANKPEDVTPEEWDYMINYFGTDLKFQVTSVYITRCSK
;
A
#
# COMPACT_ATOMS: atom_id res chain seq x y z
N MET A 1 -0.75 -10.89 -16.18
CA MET A 1 -0.22 -9.74 -15.40
C MET A 1 -1.13 -9.54 -14.18
N LYS A 2 -0.59 -9.46 -12.95
CA LYS A 2 -1.41 -9.18 -11.75
C LYS A 2 -1.73 -7.69 -11.71
N ARG A 3 -3.00 -7.29 -11.74
CA ARG A 3 -3.40 -5.87 -11.55
C ARG A 3 -3.27 -5.51 -10.07
N LYS A 4 -2.73 -4.32 -9.80
CA LYS A 4 -2.53 -3.76 -8.46
C LYS A 4 -3.35 -2.48 -8.32
N ALA A 5 -3.78 -2.18 -7.10
CA ALA A 5 -4.42 -0.92 -6.79
C ALA A 5 -3.39 0.23 -6.81
N PRO A 6 -3.80 1.47 -7.14
CA PRO A 6 -2.88 2.59 -7.23
C PRO A 6 -2.22 2.91 -5.87
N LEU A 7 -0.92 3.23 -5.92
CA LEU A 7 -0.16 3.75 -4.77
C LEU A 7 -0.02 5.27 -4.80
N ILE A 8 0.27 5.82 -6.00
CA ILE A 8 0.45 7.26 -6.19
C ILE A 8 -0.88 7.99 -5.94
N GLY A 9 -0.83 9.04 -5.14
CA GLY A 9 -1.99 9.86 -4.78
C GLY A 9 -2.98 9.19 -3.82
N VAL A 10 -2.74 7.95 -3.37
CA VAL A 10 -3.68 7.19 -2.56
C VAL A 10 -3.04 6.72 -1.25
N ASN A 11 -3.43 7.37 -0.13
CA ASN A 11 -2.91 7.06 1.20
C ASN A 11 -3.67 5.94 1.94
N LYS A 12 -4.91 5.64 1.55
CA LYS A 12 -5.79 4.64 2.20
C LYS A 12 -6.79 4.04 1.22
N TRP A 13 -7.28 2.83 1.52
CA TRP A 13 -8.26 2.13 0.68
C TRP A 13 -9.52 2.95 0.37
N SER A 14 -10.00 3.75 1.33
CA SER A 14 -11.19 4.57 1.10
C SER A 14 -10.97 5.69 0.08
N ALA A 15 -9.72 6.11 -0.16
CA ALA A 15 -9.35 7.11 -1.17
C ALA A 15 -9.17 6.53 -2.58
N ILE A 16 -9.21 5.20 -2.74
CA ILE A 16 -9.23 4.58 -4.07
C ILE A 16 -10.56 4.90 -4.75
N ASP A 17 -10.50 5.32 -6.01
CA ASP A 17 -11.66 5.63 -6.82
C ASP A 17 -12.64 4.46 -6.94
N SER A 18 -13.94 4.75 -6.97
CA SER A 18 -14.97 3.73 -7.09
C SER A 18 -14.83 2.93 -8.39
N SER A 19 -14.46 3.55 -9.51
CA SER A 19 -14.27 2.85 -10.78
C SER A 19 -13.20 1.76 -10.70
N VAL A 20 -12.13 2.00 -9.93
CA VAL A 20 -11.09 1.00 -9.68
C VAL A 20 -11.67 -0.16 -8.85
N LYS A 21 -12.43 0.14 -7.80
CA LYS A 21 -13.10 -0.88 -6.97
C LYS A 21 -14.10 -1.71 -7.79
N ASP A 22 -14.86 -1.06 -8.66
CA ASP A 22 -15.84 -1.69 -9.54
C ASP A 22 -15.14 -2.58 -10.57
N SER A 23 -13.99 -2.16 -11.11
CA SER A 23 -13.20 -3.01 -12.02
C SER A 23 -12.64 -4.26 -11.33
N ILE A 24 -12.19 -4.15 -10.07
CA ILE A 24 -11.76 -5.30 -9.26
C ILE A 24 -12.92 -6.28 -9.08
N VAL A 25 -14.10 -5.77 -8.76
CA VAL A 25 -15.31 -6.57 -8.60
C VAL A 25 -15.67 -7.29 -9.89
N ALA A 26 -15.73 -6.57 -11.01
CA ALA A 26 -16.05 -7.13 -12.31
C ALA A 26 -15.04 -8.21 -12.74
N ASP A 27 -13.74 -7.96 -12.57
CA ASP A 27 -12.69 -8.93 -12.89
C ASP A 27 -12.83 -10.22 -12.06
N VAL A 28 -13.10 -10.10 -10.75
CA VAL A 28 -13.20 -11.26 -9.86
C VAL A 28 -14.47 -12.06 -10.15
N ILE A 29 -15.60 -11.38 -10.36
CA ILE A 29 -16.86 -12.01 -10.76
C ILE A 29 -16.67 -12.78 -12.06
N ALA A 30 -16.14 -12.13 -13.10
CA ALA A 30 -15.95 -12.76 -14.41
C ALA A 30 -14.94 -13.92 -14.37
N LYS A 31 -13.87 -13.78 -13.58
CA LYS A 31 -12.82 -14.80 -13.50
C LYS A 31 -13.28 -16.09 -12.82
N TRP A 32 -14.17 -15.99 -11.85
CA TRP A 32 -14.60 -17.11 -11.02
C TRP A 32 -16.07 -17.48 -11.22
N ASP A 33 -16.73 -16.90 -12.21
CA ASP A 33 -18.14 -17.09 -12.54
C ASP A 33 -19.07 -16.95 -11.32
N LEU A 34 -18.89 -15.86 -10.58
CA LEU A 34 -19.65 -15.59 -9.35
C LEU A 34 -20.95 -14.86 -9.66
N GLU A 35 -21.97 -15.08 -8.82
CA GLU A 35 -23.22 -14.33 -8.93
C GLU A 35 -23.01 -12.84 -8.60
N ASP A 36 -23.47 -11.95 -9.49
CA ASP A 36 -23.35 -10.50 -9.32
C ASP A 36 -24.40 -9.93 -8.35
N THR A 37 -24.23 -10.25 -7.06
CA THR A 37 -25.06 -9.72 -5.97
C THR A 37 -24.33 -8.69 -5.13
N TYR A 38 -25.07 -7.82 -4.44
CA TYR A 38 -24.51 -6.88 -3.46
C TYR A 38 -23.64 -7.58 -2.40
N SER A 39 -24.06 -8.77 -1.94
CA SER A 39 -23.31 -9.57 -0.97
C SER A 39 -21.97 -10.05 -1.53
N THR A 40 -21.95 -10.57 -2.77
CA THR A 40 -20.73 -10.98 -3.48
C THR A 40 -19.78 -9.80 -3.65
N LYS A 41 -20.29 -8.66 -4.16
CA LYS A 41 -19.51 -7.43 -4.34
C LYS A 41 -18.87 -6.97 -3.01
N GLY A 42 -19.63 -6.95 -1.92
CA GLY A 42 -19.14 -6.56 -0.60
C GLY A 42 -18.02 -7.46 -0.06
N LYS A 43 -18.14 -8.78 -0.22
CA LYS A 43 -17.08 -9.73 0.17
C LYS A 43 -15.80 -9.53 -0.64
N ILE A 44 -15.92 -9.36 -1.96
CA ILE A 44 -14.77 -9.09 -2.85
C ILE A 44 -14.03 -7.82 -2.41
N LEU A 45 -14.76 -6.73 -2.18
CA LEU A 45 -14.16 -5.46 -1.74
C LEU A 45 -13.52 -5.55 -0.36
N THR A 46 -14.07 -6.37 0.54
CA THR A 46 -13.49 -6.63 1.87
C THR A 46 -12.15 -7.33 1.74
N ILE A 47 -12.08 -8.41 0.96
CA ILE A 47 -10.83 -9.13 0.69
C ILE A 47 -9.81 -8.23 -0.02
N ALA A 48 -10.24 -7.47 -1.02
CA ALA A 48 -9.37 -6.55 -1.75
C ALA A 48 -8.77 -5.47 -0.83
N ARG A 49 -9.57 -4.93 0.11
CA ARG A 49 -9.12 -4.00 1.14
C ARG A 49 -8.05 -4.62 2.04
N GLU A 50 -8.26 -5.84 2.51
CA GLU A 50 -7.29 -6.55 3.36
C GLU A 50 -5.98 -6.80 2.62
N ARG A 51 -6.05 -7.24 1.36
CA ARG A 51 -4.87 -7.45 0.51
C ARG A 51 -4.11 -6.15 0.28
N TYR A 52 -4.81 -5.04 0.01
CA TYR A 52 -4.18 -3.73 -0.15
C TYR A 52 -3.47 -3.26 1.12
N ARG A 53 -4.11 -3.44 2.29
CA ARG A 53 -3.50 -3.10 3.59
C ARG A 53 -2.27 -3.95 3.89
N GLY A 54 -2.36 -5.26 3.66
CA GLY A 54 -1.23 -6.17 3.83
C GLY A 54 -0.05 -5.80 2.94
N TRP A 55 -0.32 -5.50 1.67
CA TRP A 55 0.70 -5.06 0.71
C TRP A 55 1.40 -3.76 1.18
N ARG A 56 0.63 -2.74 1.58
CA ARG A 56 1.23 -1.50 2.14
C ARG A 56 2.03 -1.75 3.41
N SER A 57 1.63 -2.71 4.24
CA SER A 57 2.38 -3.10 5.43
C SER A 57 3.74 -3.69 5.04
N THR A 58 3.79 -4.56 4.03
CA THR A 58 5.05 -5.12 3.50
C THR A 58 5.96 -4.04 2.91
N LEU A 59 5.39 -3.09 2.16
CA LEU A 59 6.14 -1.93 1.65
C LEU A 59 6.74 -1.10 2.79
N HIS A 60 5.98 -0.85 3.85
CA HIS A 60 6.47 -0.13 5.02
C HIS A 60 7.58 -0.89 5.77
N SER A 61 7.45 -2.21 5.92
CA SER A 61 8.53 -3.04 6.49
C SER A 61 9.81 -2.96 5.67
N THR A 62 9.69 -2.97 4.34
CA THR A 62 10.84 -2.80 3.43
C THR A 62 11.48 -1.42 3.59
N TYR A 63 10.67 -0.36 3.68
CA TYR A 63 11.14 0.99 3.95
C TYR A 63 11.94 1.08 5.27
N LYS A 64 11.45 0.44 6.34
CA LYS A 64 12.09 0.43 7.66
C LYS A 64 13.36 -0.42 7.74
N ALA A 65 13.57 -1.35 6.81
CA ALA A 65 14.78 -2.19 6.78
C ALA A 65 16.05 -1.40 6.44
N TYR A 66 15.92 -0.17 5.92
CA TYR A 66 17.02 0.66 5.46
C TYR A 66 16.98 2.06 6.07
N SER A 67 18.16 2.59 6.38
CA SER A 67 18.30 3.87 7.09
C SER A 67 18.29 5.07 6.15
N THR A 68 18.72 4.91 4.90
CA THR A 68 18.81 6.00 3.91
C THR A 68 17.93 5.76 2.69
N ASP A 69 17.48 6.85 2.06
CA ASP A 69 16.69 6.75 0.83
C ASP A 69 17.47 6.10 -0.33
N ALA A 70 18.79 6.30 -0.38
CA ALA A 70 19.65 5.63 -1.36
C ALA A 70 19.58 4.09 -1.20
N GLN A 71 19.68 3.60 0.04
CA GLN A 71 19.52 2.17 0.33
C GLN A 71 18.10 1.68 0.00
N ARG A 72 17.07 2.46 0.31
CA ARG A 72 15.66 2.10 -0.01
C ARG A 72 15.45 1.98 -1.51
N ARG A 73 15.95 2.93 -2.31
CA ARG A 73 15.86 2.88 -3.79
C ARG A 73 16.60 1.69 -4.38
N ALA A 74 17.79 1.39 -3.86
CA ALA A 74 18.58 0.23 -4.29
C ALA A 74 17.88 -1.11 -3.97
N ASN A 75 17.02 -1.14 -2.95
CA ASN A 75 16.29 -2.34 -2.51
C ASN A 75 14.78 -2.24 -2.77
N LYS A 76 14.41 -1.68 -3.93
CA LYS A 76 13.02 -1.59 -4.38
C LYS A 76 12.36 -2.98 -4.45
N PRO A 77 11.14 -3.17 -3.91
CA PRO A 77 10.38 -4.39 -4.14
C PRO A 77 10.16 -4.66 -5.65
N GLU A 78 10.16 -5.94 -6.04
CA GLU A 78 9.96 -6.33 -7.44
C GLU A 78 8.58 -5.92 -7.97
N ASP A 79 7.58 -5.90 -7.10
CA ASP A 79 6.17 -5.73 -7.47
C ASP A 79 5.66 -4.29 -7.50
N VAL A 80 6.58 -3.30 -7.49
CA VAL A 80 6.29 -1.86 -7.64
C VAL A 80 7.23 -1.23 -8.67
N THR A 81 6.76 -0.20 -9.37
CA THR A 81 7.65 0.58 -10.26
C THR A 81 8.58 1.49 -9.46
N PRO A 82 9.69 2.00 -10.04
CA PRO A 82 10.54 3.00 -9.39
C PRO A 82 9.76 4.24 -8.93
N GLU A 83 8.83 4.73 -9.75
CA GLU A 83 8.02 5.92 -9.47
C GLU A 83 7.06 5.68 -8.31
N GLU A 84 6.40 4.52 -8.28
CA GLU A 84 5.56 4.11 -7.16
C GLU A 84 6.37 3.99 -5.88
N TRP A 85 7.59 3.44 -5.98
CA TRP A 85 8.45 3.26 -4.81
C TRP A 85 8.97 4.59 -4.26
N ASP A 86 9.40 5.51 -5.12
CA ASP A 86 9.81 6.86 -4.71
C ASP A 86 8.66 7.61 -4.04
N TYR A 87 7.44 7.50 -4.59
CA TYR A 87 6.25 8.04 -3.92
C TYR A 87 6.06 7.44 -2.53
N MET A 88 6.23 6.13 -2.38
CA MET A 88 6.07 5.44 -1.09
C MET A 88 7.18 5.78 -0.09
N ILE A 89 8.44 5.95 -0.51
CA ILE A 89 9.55 6.42 0.34
C ILE A 89 9.20 7.80 0.89
N ASN A 90 8.80 8.74 0.03
CA ASN A 90 8.40 10.07 0.46
C ASN A 90 7.18 10.03 1.40
N TYR A 91 6.18 9.20 1.06
CA TYR A 91 4.98 9.02 1.85
C TYR A 91 5.29 8.52 3.28
N PHE A 92 6.12 7.48 3.42
CA PHE A 92 6.50 6.96 4.74
C PHE A 92 7.46 7.88 5.50
N GLY A 93 8.30 8.63 4.79
CA GLY A 93 9.23 9.58 5.39
C GLY A 93 8.58 10.85 5.92
N THR A 94 7.42 11.26 5.38
CA THR A 94 6.76 12.53 5.74
C THR A 94 5.53 12.35 6.63
N ASP A 95 4.87 11.20 6.56
CA ASP A 95 3.65 10.96 7.32
C ASP A 95 3.98 10.60 8.79
N LEU A 96 3.61 11.51 9.70
CA LEU A 96 3.92 11.45 11.13
C LEU A 96 3.51 10.12 11.79
N LYS A 97 2.51 9.40 11.25
CA LYS A 97 2.11 8.08 11.78
C LYS A 97 3.15 6.98 11.56
N PHE A 98 4.09 7.18 10.64
CA PHE A 98 5.16 6.24 10.30
C PHE A 98 6.54 6.71 10.78
N GLN A 99 6.68 7.99 11.13
CA GLN A 99 7.84 8.50 11.85
C GLN A 99 7.79 8.02 13.30
N VAL A 100 8.55 6.96 13.63
CA VAL A 100 8.78 6.60 15.04
C VAL A 100 9.55 7.75 15.67
N THR A 101 9.00 8.31 16.73
CA THR A 101 9.51 9.43 17.52
C THR A 101 10.95 9.15 18.00
N SER A 102 11.96 9.50 17.20
CA SER A 102 13.38 9.52 17.58
C SER A 102 13.71 10.66 18.57
N VAL A 103 12.68 11.28 19.18
CA VAL A 103 12.82 12.50 19.99
C VAL A 103 13.16 12.18 21.46
N TYR A 104 13.16 10.91 21.89
CA TYR A 104 13.45 10.56 23.29
C TYR A 104 14.87 10.03 23.57
N ILE A 105 15.78 9.94 22.58
CA ILE A 105 17.13 9.35 22.80
C ILE A 105 18.25 10.41 22.93
N THR A 106 17.95 11.71 22.92
CA THR A 106 18.98 12.76 23.09
C THR A 106 18.75 13.65 24.32
N ARG A 107 18.37 13.07 25.45
CA ARG A 107 18.52 13.69 26.78
C ARG A 107 18.95 12.67 27.82
N CYS A 108 20.16 12.14 27.63
CA CYS A 108 21.02 11.63 28.71
C CYS A 108 22.39 11.31 28.12
N SER A 109 23.25 12.31 28.06
CA SER A 109 24.69 12.11 28.02
C SER A 109 25.31 13.24 28.81
N LYS A 110 25.69 12.85 30.04
CA LYS A 110 26.60 13.44 31.04
C LYS A 110 26.93 14.92 30.95
#